data_AF-A0A5A9NVY0-F1
#
_entry.id   AF-A0A5A9NVY0-F1
#
_cell.length_a   1.000
_cell.length_b   1.000
_cell.length_c   1.000
_cell.angle_alpha   90.00
_cell.angle_beta   90.00
_cell.angle_gamma   90.00
#
_symmetry.space_group_name_H-M   'P 1'
#
loop_
_entity.id
_entity.type
_entity.pdbx_description
1 polymer ?
#
loop_
_entity_poly.entity_id
_entity_poly.type
_entity_poly.pdbx_seq_one_letter_code
_entity_poly.pdbx_strand_id
1 'polypeptide(L)'
;MTMFIAEGLAPHLNDQITQLQRKNKNVYLESSQTAIKTNRDTVIHLRQENKDLHKKLAKSLAGDEQVIREAFQSYGVERAAFSNMSGKAAQTVLDQKLCDKMKKLNALKHTTQTHRRHLDKLKLQNQNLMPASSGSQPDVKKPEEEDKKEGDSTDQSPQKTLRILENRLEKAQLKCHEADHIMGGYHKLKEHLQEESLTFHSQLDQLEADIQQQTQELKELKVMNKDPQLSRESAKAEHQLHEEQVYRERREREKILSHYKRQAEEMKAHAERMERRPQRAPVHPDEMGSEVQRSATGVGEEEETLSASEEAYQRIKDAIGVTDSQEIVDRFISQEESQKHLENMKAENERTLLQLNEEKNELQKHFQDIKYSGETKLSSEQQVLEECECHLRDELQRLDAAKDRLEWLTRTLGSVRAGVQHVADKLQHMPVTKDTGPQLTPDSEEYVLQLLSDAEQKMMLLKEDLQGKDLATVMKEMEENEFQASMEEKLPQQNTRIQLPEAQILDLFDDEKERGEDEVDVITRATLKHQSQLIIDTKTKRRTRVKKSKDKI
;
A
#
# COMPACT_ATOMS: atom_id res chain seq x y z
N MET A 1 -66.89 -15.35 -59.10
CA MET A 1 -65.63 -16.00 -59.52
C MET A 1 -64.58 -15.84 -58.41
N THR A 2 -64.90 -16.32 -57.22
CA THR A 2 -64.26 -15.94 -55.95
C THR A 2 -63.80 -17.17 -55.14
N MET A 3 -63.37 -18.23 -55.84
CA MET A 3 -62.80 -19.43 -55.18
C MET A 3 -61.38 -19.79 -55.62
N PHE A 4 -60.78 -19.09 -56.61
CA PHE A 4 -59.48 -19.51 -57.15
C PHE A 4 -58.25 -18.78 -56.57
N ILE A 5 -58.40 -17.74 -55.75
CA ILE A 5 -57.26 -16.94 -55.26
C ILE A 5 -56.79 -17.37 -53.85
N ALA A 6 -57.65 -18.03 -53.06
CA ALA A 6 -57.30 -18.49 -51.71
C ALA A 6 -56.34 -19.71 -51.71
N GLU A 7 -56.31 -20.51 -52.78
CA GLU A 7 -55.46 -21.72 -52.86
C GLU A 7 -53.99 -21.42 -53.24
N GLY A 8 -53.67 -20.22 -53.73
CA GLY A 8 -52.28 -19.85 -54.10
C GLY A 8 -51.43 -19.27 -52.96
N LEU A 9 -52.05 -18.64 -51.96
CA LEU A 9 -51.37 -17.97 -50.84
C LEU A 9 -51.06 -18.91 -49.67
N ALA A 10 -51.93 -19.88 -49.39
CA ALA A 10 -51.72 -20.91 -48.37
C ALA A 10 -50.45 -21.77 -48.57
N PRO A 11 -50.13 -22.27 -49.79
CA PRO A 11 -48.90 -23.04 -50.01
C PRO A 11 -47.64 -22.19 -49.90
N HIS A 12 -47.67 -20.93 -50.34
CA HIS A 12 -46.53 -20.01 -50.20
C HIS A 12 -46.21 -19.69 -48.73
N LEU A 13 -47.25 -19.47 -47.90
CA LEU A 13 -47.08 -19.25 -46.46
C LEU A 13 -46.54 -20.50 -45.76
N ASN A 14 -47.04 -21.69 -46.12
CA ASN A 14 -46.53 -22.97 -45.60
C ASN A 14 -45.08 -23.24 -46.02
N ASP A 15 -44.70 -22.89 -47.25
CA ASP A 15 -43.31 -22.98 -47.71
C ASP A 15 -42.41 -22.02 -46.94
N GLN A 16 -42.87 -20.80 -46.66
CA GLN A 16 -42.12 -19.83 -45.86
C GLN A 16 -41.95 -20.31 -44.40
N ILE A 17 -43.01 -20.86 -43.79
CA ILE A 17 -42.94 -21.47 -42.44
C ILE A 17 -41.97 -22.66 -42.44
N THR A 18 -42.02 -23.52 -43.45
CA THR A 18 -41.11 -24.67 -43.58
C THR A 18 -39.66 -24.23 -43.77
N GLN A 19 -39.42 -23.17 -44.55
CA GLN A 19 -38.08 -22.58 -44.70
C GLN A 19 -37.57 -21.96 -43.40
N LEU A 20 -38.41 -21.26 -42.65
CA LEU A 20 -38.06 -20.71 -41.34
C LEU A 20 -37.75 -21.82 -40.32
N GLN A 21 -38.53 -22.90 -40.29
CA GLN A 21 -38.27 -24.06 -39.44
C GLN A 21 -36.94 -24.75 -39.82
N ARG A 22 -36.63 -24.89 -41.11
CA ARG A 22 -35.33 -25.41 -41.57
C ARG A 22 -34.17 -24.50 -41.16
N LYS A 23 -34.31 -23.17 -41.32
CA LYS A 23 -33.30 -22.20 -40.89
C LYS A 23 -33.09 -22.26 -39.38
N ASN A 24 -34.16 -22.28 -38.59
CA ASN A 24 -34.07 -22.42 -37.13
C ASN A 24 -33.42 -23.73 -36.70
N LYS A 25 -33.74 -24.85 -37.37
CA LYS A 25 -33.08 -26.14 -37.12
C LYS A 25 -31.60 -26.09 -37.45
N ASN A 26 -31.21 -25.44 -38.54
CA ASN A 26 -29.81 -25.28 -38.92
C ASN A 26 -29.05 -24.39 -37.92
N VAL A 27 -29.62 -23.25 -37.51
CA VAL A 27 -29.03 -22.38 -36.48
C VAL A 27 -28.89 -23.13 -35.15
N TYR A 28 -29.89 -23.92 -34.76
CA TYR A 28 -29.81 -24.74 -33.55
C TYR A 28 -28.69 -25.79 -33.65
N LEU A 29 -28.58 -26.50 -34.77
CA LEU A 29 -27.52 -27.48 -35.00
C LEU A 29 -26.13 -26.82 -35.03
N GLU A 30 -26.01 -25.66 -35.64
CA GLU A 30 -24.77 -24.89 -35.68
C GLU A 30 -24.38 -24.42 -34.26
N SER A 31 -25.32 -23.87 -33.49
CA SER A 31 -25.11 -23.48 -32.10
C SER A 31 -24.71 -24.66 -31.20
N SER A 32 -25.32 -25.83 -31.42
CA SER A 32 -24.98 -27.07 -30.73
C SER A 32 -23.59 -27.56 -31.11
N GLN A 33 -23.22 -27.50 -32.39
CA GLN A 33 -21.89 -27.86 -32.85
C GLN A 33 -20.82 -26.91 -32.33
N THR A 34 -21.08 -25.60 -32.29
CA THR A 34 -20.17 -24.63 -31.67
C THR A 34 -20.01 -24.90 -30.18
N ALA A 35 -21.11 -25.21 -29.47
CA ALA A 35 -21.05 -25.57 -28.05
C ALA A 35 -20.26 -26.88 -27.80
N ILE A 36 -20.39 -27.87 -28.69
CA ILE A 36 -19.62 -29.11 -28.60
C ILE A 36 -18.13 -28.84 -28.85
N LYS A 37 -17.80 -27.99 -29.82
CA LYS A 37 -16.42 -27.58 -30.10
C LYS A 37 -15.80 -26.83 -28.93
N THR A 38 -16.49 -25.83 -28.38
CA THR A 38 -16.00 -25.08 -27.21
C THR A 38 -15.85 -25.99 -25.99
N ASN A 39 -16.79 -26.91 -25.74
CA ASN A 39 -16.67 -27.89 -24.66
C ASN A 39 -15.46 -28.82 -24.87
N ARG A 40 -15.21 -29.26 -26.11
CA ARG A 40 -14.04 -30.09 -26.44
C ARG A 40 -12.73 -29.34 -26.21
N ASP A 41 -12.66 -28.08 -26.63
CA ASP A 41 -11.50 -27.22 -26.41
C ASP A 41 -11.27 -26.97 -24.92
N THR A 42 -12.35 -26.75 -24.16
CA THR A 42 -12.31 -26.62 -22.70
C THR A 42 -11.77 -27.88 -22.03
N VAL A 43 -12.22 -29.07 -22.45
CA VAL A 43 -11.70 -30.35 -21.94
C VAL A 43 -10.22 -30.54 -22.25
N ILE A 44 -9.77 -30.16 -23.45
CA ILE A 44 -8.34 -30.22 -23.82
C ILE A 44 -7.53 -29.26 -22.95
N HIS A 45 -8.01 -28.03 -22.75
CA HIS A 45 -7.39 -27.05 -21.86
C HIS A 45 -7.27 -27.60 -20.43
N LEU A 46 -8.36 -28.10 -19.85
CA LEU A 46 -8.37 -28.69 -18.50
C LEU A 46 -7.44 -29.90 -18.37
N ARG A 47 -7.31 -30.73 -19.41
CA ARG A 47 -6.36 -31.86 -19.41
C ARG A 47 -4.91 -31.37 -19.44
N GLN A 48 -4.62 -30.34 -20.21
CA GLN A 48 -3.29 -29.73 -20.26
C GLN A 48 -2.94 -29.08 -18.92
N GLU A 49 -3.88 -28.35 -18.32
CA GLU A 49 -3.72 -27.75 -16.99
C GLU A 49 -3.47 -28.82 -15.92
N ASN A 50 -4.27 -29.91 -15.89
CA ASN A 50 -4.03 -31.03 -14.98
C ASN A 50 -2.64 -31.66 -15.19
N LYS A 51 -2.21 -31.84 -16.43
CA LYS A 51 -0.86 -32.35 -16.74
C LYS A 51 0.22 -31.43 -16.20
N ASP A 52 0.04 -30.12 -16.33
CA ASP A 52 1.01 -29.13 -15.84
C ASP A 52 0.99 -29.01 -14.30
N LEU A 53 -0.17 -29.14 -13.66
CA LEU A 53 -0.30 -29.26 -12.20
C LEU A 53 0.40 -30.52 -11.68
N HIS A 54 0.22 -31.67 -12.32
CA HIS A 54 0.95 -32.89 -11.96
C HIS A 54 2.46 -32.74 -12.09
N LYS A 55 2.95 -32.07 -13.16
CA LYS A 55 4.38 -31.76 -13.29
C LYS A 55 4.88 -30.82 -12.18
N LYS A 56 4.10 -29.79 -11.83
CA LYS A 56 4.45 -28.87 -10.73
C LYS A 56 4.52 -29.61 -9.40
N LEU A 57 3.55 -30.48 -9.12
CA LEU A 57 3.53 -31.31 -7.93
C LEU A 57 4.75 -32.24 -7.87
N ALA A 58 5.06 -32.94 -8.97
CA ALA A 58 6.23 -33.81 -9.06
C ALA A 58 7.55 -33.04 -8.84
N LYS A 59 7.69 -31.83 -9.40
CA LYS A 59 8.86 -30.97 -9.16
C LYS A 59 8.96 -30.54 -7.71
N SER A 60 7.84 -30.19 -7.06
CA SER A 60 7.83 -29.81 -5.64
C SER A 60 8.22 -30.98 -4.75
N LEU A 61 7.68 -32.18 -5.00
CA LEU A 61 8.01 -33.37 -4.24
C LEU A 61 9.48 -33.78 -4.43
N ALA A 62 10.01 -33.68 -5.66
CA ALA A 62 11.43 -33.93 -5.91
C ALA A 62 12.35 -32.91 -5.21
N GLY A 63 11.93 -31.64 -5.14
CA GLY A 63 12.62 -30.61 -4.39
C GLY A 63 12.63 -30.91 -2.89
N ASP A 64 11.48 -31.26 -2.32
CA ASP A 64 11.35 -31.66 -0.91
C ASP A 64 12.22 -32.88 -0.59
N GLU A 65 12.23 -33.90 -1.46
CA GLU A 65 13.08 -35.09 -1.29
C GLU A 65 14.58 -34.73 -1.36
N GLN A 66 14.98 -33.78 -2.20
CA GLN A 66 16.36 -33.32 -2.25
C GLN A 66 16.76 -32.60 -0.96
N VAL A 67 15.93 -31.68 -0.46
CA VAL A 67 16.18 -30.97 0.80
C VAL A 67 16.32 -31.95 1.97
N ILE A 68 15.45 -32.96 2.04
CA ILE A 68 15.50 -33.99 3.10
C ILE A 68 16.77 -34.85 2.96
N ARG A 69 17.16 -35.20 1.73
CA ARG A 69 18.42 -35.93 1.49
C ARG A 69 19.64 -35.14 1.93
N GLU A 70 19.66 -33.83 1.67
CA GLU A 70 20.76 -32.94 2.03
C GLU A 70 20.82 -32.69 3.55
N ALA A 71 19.67 -32.52 4.21
CA ALA A 71 19.60 -32.28 5.65
C ALA A 71 19.96 -33.53 6.50
N PHE A 72 19.59 -34.72 6.03
CA PHE A 72 19.77 -35.98 6.78
C PHE A 72 20.86 -36.89 6.18
N GLN A 73 21.94 -36.33 5.61
CA GLN A 73 23.04 -37.10 5.03
C GLN A 73 23.68 -38.09 6.02
N SER A 74 23.81 -37.71 7.28
CA SER A 74 24.40 -38.51 8.36
C SER A 74 23.38 -39.34 9.17
N TYR A 75 22.07 -39.20 8.89
CA TYR A 75 20.98 -39.78 9.67
C TYR A 75 20.08 -40.65 8.79
N GLY A 76 20.54 -41.87 8.48
CA GLY A 76 19.89 -42.76 7.51
C GLY A 76 18.47 -43.22 7.89
N VAL A 77 18.18 -43.38 9.19
CA VAL A 77 16.86 -43.84 9.67
C VAL A 77 15.83 -42.70 9.56
N GLU A 78 16.22 -41.49 9.96
CA GLU A 78 15.41 -40.29 9.85
C GLU A 78 15.18 -39.91 8.38
N ARG A 79 16.21 -40.03 7.54
CA ARG A 79 16.09 -39.81 6.09
C ARG A 79 15.03 -40.72 5.46
N ALA A 80 15.01 -42.00 5.82
CA ALA A 80 14.01 -42.94 5.30
C ALA A 80 12.60 -42.65 5.87
N ALA A 81 12.51 -42.22 7.13
CA ALA A 81 11.23 -41.86 7.75
C ALA A 81 10.60 -40.61 7.11
N PHE A 82 11.43 -39.67 6.64
CA PHE A 82 10.97 -38.39 6.09
C PHE A 82 10.93 -38.35 4.56
N SER A 83 11.39 -39.38 3.84
CA SER A 83 11.50 -39.34 2.37
C SER A 83 10.18 -39.13 1.62
N ASN A 84 9.06 -39.51 2.23
CA ASN A 84 7.71 -39.37 1.65
C ASN A 84 6.92 -38.20 2.24
N MET A 85 7.57 -37.37 3.07
CA MET A 85 6.97 -36.22 3.72
C MET A 85 7.44 -34.93 3.03
N SER A 86 6.57 -33.92 3.03
CA SER A 86 7.01 -32.57 2.65
C SER A 86 8.01 -32.04 3.70
N GLY A 87 8.94 -31.18 3.28
CA GLY A 87 9.95 -30.59 4.16
C GLY A 87 9.34 -29.91 5.40
N LYS A 88 8.20 -29.22 5.23
CA LYS A 88 7.46 -28.60 6.36
C LYS A 88 6.92 -29.64 7.34
N ALA A 89 6.36 -30.74 6.84
CA ALA A 89 5.83 -31.80 7.69
C ALA A 89 6.96 -32.51 8.46
N ALA A 90 8.11 -32.75 7.81
CA ALA A 90 9.30 -33.29 8.46
C ALA A 90 9.81 -32.37 9.58
N GLN A 91 9.81 -31.05 9.36
CA GLN A 91 10.17 -30.06 10.37
C GLN A 91 9.26 -30.14 11.61
N THR A 92 7.94 -30.15 11.43
CA THR A 92 7.00 -30.23 12.58
C THR A 92 7.20 -31.49 13.42
N VAL A 93 7.47 -32.64 12.80
CA VAL A 93 7.75 -33.89 13.52
C VAL A 93 9.08 -33.80 14.27
N LEU A 94 10.09 -33.13 13.69
CA LEU A 94 11.37 -32.93 14.35
C LEU A 94 11.24 -31.99 15.56
N ASP A 95 10.49 -30.91 15.42
CA ASP A 95 10.21 -29.95 16.49
C ASP A 95 9.50 -30.65 17.66
N GLN A 96 8.49 -31.47 17.37
CA GLN A 96 7.82 -32.26 18.40
C GLN A 96 8.79 -33.21 19.12
N LYS A 97 9.66 -33.91 18.38
CA LYS A 97 10.70 -34.77 18.97
C LYS A 97 11.67 -33.97 19.85
N LEU A 98 12.05 -32.76 19.43
CA LEU A 98 12.92 -31.88 20.19
C LEU A 98 12.24 -31.44 21.49
N CYS A 99 10.98 -31.04 21.44
CA CYS A 99 10.18 -30.72 22.62
C CYS A 99 10.14 -31.89 23.61
N ASP A 100 9.91 -33.12 23.13
CA ASP A 100 9.87 -34.30 24.00
C ASP A 100 11.24 -34.62 24.62
N LYS A 101 12.34 -34.46 23.87
CA LYS A 101 13.70 -34.61 24.40
C LYS A 101 14.03 -33.53 25.42
N MET A 102 13.61 -32.29 25.19
CA MET A 102 13.77 -31.17 26.11
C MET A 102 13.00 -31.40 27.42
N LYS A 103 11.75 -31.87 27.33
CA LYS A 103 10.96 -32.27 28.50
C LYS A 103 11.65 -33.38 29.31
N LYS A 104 12.17 -34.41 28.65
CA LYS A 104 12.94 -35.49 29.32
C LYS A 104 14.21 -34.95 29.99
N LEU A 105 14.94 -34.06 29.33
CA LEU A 105 16.14 -33.44 29.87
C LEU A 105 15.83 -32.55 31.08
N ASN A 106 14.74 -31.78 31.05
CA ASN A 106 14.30 -30.97 32.18
C ASN A 106 13.88 -31.83 33.37
N ALA A 107 13.18 -32.95 33.13
CA ALA A 107 12.86 -33.91 34.19
C ALA A 107 14.13 -34.53 34.81
N LEU A 108 15.12 -34.88 34.01
CA LEU A 108 16.42 -35.37 34.49
C LEU A 108 17.21 -34.31 35.26
N LYS A 109 17.19 -33.05 34.81
CA LYS A 109 17.79 -31.94 35.54
C LYS A 109 17.12 -31.73 36.89
N HIS A 110 15.79 -31.76 36.94
CA HIS A 110 15.04 -31.64 38.18
C HIS A 110 15.39 -32.77 39.16
N THR A 111 15.34 -34.04 38.73
CA THR A 111 15.72 -35.18 39.58
C THR A 111 17.17 -35.07 40.06
N THR A 112 18.11 -34.71 39.19
CA THR A 112 19.51 -34.48 39.57
C THR A 112 19.65 -33.35 40.60
N GLN A 113 18.93 -32.24 40.43
CA GLN A 113 18.94 -31.13 41.37
C GLN A 113 18.33 -31.52 42.71
N THR A 114 17.24 -32.29 42.72
CA THR A 114 16.65 -32.80 43.96
C THR A 114 17.60 -33.72 44.72
N HIS A 115 18.28 -34.65 44.03
CA HIS A 115 19.31 -35.50 44.64
C HIS A 115 20.48 -34.67 45.16
N ARG A 116 20.90 -33.63 44.44
CA ARG A 116 21.98 -32.73 44.88
C ARG A 116 21.61 -31.96 46.14
N ARG A 117 20.40 -31.38 46.20
CA ARG A 117 19.87 -30.74 47.41
C ARG A 117 19.78 -31.72 48.58
N HIS A 118 19.38 -32.96 48.32
CA HIS A 118 19.33 -34.00 49.36
C HIS A 118 20.73 -34.36 49.88
N LEU A 119 21.71 -34.51 48.99
CA LEU A 119 23.11 -34.71 49.35
C LEU A 119 23.66 -33.55 50.17
N ASP A 120 23.37 -32.31 49.79
CA ASP A 120 23.83 -31.13 50.53
C ASP A 120 23.19 -31.08 51.93
N LYS A 121 21.91 -31.45 52.07
CA LYS A 121 21.25 -31.59 53.36
C LYS A 121 21.88 -32.69 54.23
N LEU A 122 22.22 -33.84 53.65
CA LEU A 122 22.92 -34.93 54.33
C LEU A 122 24.34 -34.54 54.74
N LYS A 123 25.06 -33.78 53.90
CA LYS A 123 26.38 -33.24 54.22
C LYS A 123 26.29 -32.27 55.39
N LEU A 124 25.32 -31.36 55.37
CA LEU A 124 25.08 -30.42 56.48
C LEU A 124 24.70 -31.17 57.77
N GLN A 125 23.86 -32.21 57.67
CA GLN A 125 23.50 -33.04 58.81
C GLN A 125 24.71 -33.82 59.35
N ASN A 126 25.57 -34.37 58.51
CA ASN A 126 26.84 -35.00 58.94
C ASN A 126 27.77 -33.97 59.60
N GLN A 127 27.87 -32.77 59.04
CA GLN A 127 28.70 -31.70 59.60
C GLN A 127 28.18 -31.25 60.98
N ASN A 128 26.87 -31.25 61.18
CA ASN A 128 26.22 -30.94 62.45
C ASN A 128 26.24 -32.12 63.45
N LEU A 129 26.22 -33.37 62.96
CA LEU A 129 26.39 -34.60 63.73
C LEU A 129 27.87 -34.98 63.97
N MET A 130 28.80 -34.10 63.61
CA MET A 130 30.18 -34.14 64.09
C MET A 130 30.36 -33.21 65.32
N PRO A 131 29.80 -33.50 66.50
CA PRO A 131 30.33 -32.95 67.72
C PRO A 131 31.52 -33.80 68.18
N ALA A 132 32.66 -33.14 68.39
CA ALA A 132 33.62 -33.49 69.43
C ALA A 132 34.21 -34.93 69.47
N SER A 133 34.63 -35.51 68.34
CA SER A 133 35.54 -36.67 68.36
C SER A 133 36.68 -36.54 67.34
N SER A 134 37.55 -35.56 67.53
CA SER A 134 38.94 -35.66 67.08
C SER A 134 39.84 -34.74 67.90
N GLY A 135 39.82 -34.94 69.22
CA GLY A 135 40.99 -34.68 70.04
C GLY A 135 41.87 -35.93 70.00
N SER A 136 43.02 -35.85 69.32
CA SER A 136 44.31 -36.51 69.62
C SER A 136 45.18 -36.57 68.35
N GLN A 137 46.35 -35.90 68.43
CA GLN A 137 47.52 -35.96 67.55
C GLN A 137 48.12 -37.39 67.44
N PRO A 138 49.25 -37.68 66.72
CA PRO A 138 50.24 -36.82 66.02
C PRO A 138 50.68 -37.33 64.62
N ASP A 139 51.56 -36.56 63.96
CA ASP A 139 52.94 -36.99 63.64
C ASP A 139 53.44 -36.76 62.20
N VAL A 140 54.72 -36.38 62.13
CA VAL A 140 55.67 -36.42 61.01
C VAL A 140 55.88 -35.17 60.11
N LYS A 141 56.88 -34.37 60.57
CA LYS A 141 58.02 -33.72 59.84
C LYS A 141 58.01 -32.20 59.53
N LYS A 142 58.69 -31.49 60.46
CA LYS A 142 59.62 -30.35 60.32
C LYS A 142 60.66 -30.51 59.17
N PRO A 143 61.35 -29.47 58.63
CA PRO A 143 62.29 -28.52 59.32
C PRO A 143 61.93 -27.02 59.12
N GLU A 144 62.00 -26.16 60.15
CA GLU A 144 63.18 -25.35 60.60
C GLU A 144 63.62 -24.33 59.52
N GLU A 145 63.52 -23.01 59.71
CA GLU A 145 64.27 -22.14 60.66
C GLU A 145 63.44 -20.92 61.13
N GLU A 146 63.45 -20.58 62.43
CA GLU A 146 64.20 -19.46 63.08
C GLU A 146 63.88 -18.07 62.47
N ASP A 147 63.14 -17.19 63.16
CA ASP A 147 63.75 -16.35 64.21
C ASP A 147 62.76 -15.89 65.30
N LYS A 148 63.25 -15.91 66.54
CA LYS A 148 62.61 -15.38 67.74
C LYS A 148 63.01 -13.91 67.93
N LYS A 149 62.02 -13.03 68.12
CA LYS A 149 62.07 -11.94 69.12
C LYS A 149 60.70 -11.81 69.77
N GLU A 150 60.63 -12.17 71.04
CA GLU A 150 60.24 -11.31 72.17
C GLU A 150 58.91 -10.60 71.92
N GLY A 151 57.82 -11.07 72.52
CA GLY A 151 57.45 -10.64 73.87
C GLY A 151 56.21 -9.76 73.73
N ASP A 152 55.09 -10.22 74.30
CA ASP A 152 53.83 -9.46 74.44
C ASP A 152 53.03 -9.16 73.14
N SER A 153 52.55 -10.18 72.41
CA SER A 153 51.58 -9.96 71.31
C SER A 153 50.76 -11.19 70.89
N THR A 154 50.53 -12.17 71.77
CA THR A 154 49.81 -13.40 71.42
C THR A 154 48.34 -13.16 71.06
N ASP A 155 47.72 -12.09 71.54
CA ASP A 155 46.35 -11.70 71.16
C ASP A 155 46.26 -10.93 69.83
N GLN A 156 47.36 -10.34 69.32
CA GLN A 156 47.32 -9.55 68.08
C GLN A 156 47.34 -10.41 66.81
N SER A 157 47.87 -11.63 66.85
CA SER A 157 47.94 -12.51 65.66
C SER A 157 46.58 -13.10 65.23
N PRO A 158 45.70 -13.62 66.12
CA PRO A 158 44.36 -14.03 65.72
C PRO A 158 43.49 -12.82 65.36
N GLN A 159 43.67 -11.68 66.03
CA GLN A 159 42.88 -10.47 65.79
C GLN A 159 43.23 -9.79 64.45
N LYS A 160 44.51 -9.80 64.04
CA LYS A 160 44.94 -9.39 62.68
C LYS A 160 44.38 -10.33 61.62
N THR A 161 44.36 -11.63 61.88
CA THR A 161 43.79 -12.63 60.95
C THR A 161 42.28 -12.49 60.82
N LEU A 162 41.57 -12.22 61.92
CA LEU A 162 40.13 -11.89 61.94
C LEU A 162 39.84 -10.65 61.09
N ARG A 163 40.57 -9.55 61.28
CA ARG A 163 40.39 -8.33 60.46
C ARG A 163 40.61 -8.57 58.97
N ILE A 164 41.56 -9.44 58.59
CA ILE A 164 41.80 -9.79 57.18
C ILE A 164 40.65 -10.63 56.62
N LEU A 165 40.14 -11.59 57.41
CA LEU A 165 39.00 -12.42 57.02
C LEU A 165 37.71 -11.61 56.92
N GLU A 166 37.48 -10.67 57.84
CA GLU A 166 36.36 -9.72 57.82
C GLU A 166 36.42 -8.83 56.57
N ASN A 167 37.56 -8.19 56.29
CA ASN A 167 37.75 -7.41 55.06
C ASN A 167 37.53 -8.23 53.79
N ARG A 168 37.96 -9.50 53.79
CA ARG A 168 37.79 -10.39 52.65
C ARG A 168 36.33 -10.83 52.48
N LEU A 169 35.60 -10.99 53.58
CA LEU A 169 34.17 -11.26 53.59
C LEU A 169 33.38 -10.05 53.05
N GLU A 170 33.68 -8.85 53.53
CA GLU A 170 33.06 -7.60 53.07
C GLU A 170 33.28 -7.38 51.57
N LYS A 171 34.51 -7.60 51.08
CA LYS A 171 34.83 -7.56 49.64
C LYS A 171 34.05 -8.61 48.84
N ALA A 172 33.82 -9.80 49.41
CA ALA A 172 33.02 -10.83 48.75
C ALA A 172 31.53 -10.44 48.73
N GLN A 173 31.01 -9.84 49.80
CA GLN A 173 29.64 -9.34 49.88
C GLN A 173 29.39 -8.20 48.89
N LEU A 174 30.29 -7.22 48.80
CA LEU A 174 30.22 -6.15 47.80
C LEU A 174 30.19 -6.70 46.37
N LYS A 175 31.06 -7.68 46.07
CA LYS A 175 31.05 -8.36 44.76
C LYS A 175 29.75 -9.13 44.50
N CYS A 176 29.15 -9.74 45.53
CA CYS A 176 27.85 -10.41 45.39
C CYS A 176 26.74 -9.41 45.10
N HIS A 177 26.69 -8.29 45.83
CA HIS A 177 25.70 -7.23 45.58
C HIS A 177 25.87 -6.60 44.19
N GLU A 178 27.10 -6.38 43.74
CA GLU A 178 27.36 -5.88 42.38
C GLU A 178 26.96 -6.89 41.31
N ALA A 179 27.22 -8.18 41.53
CA ALA A 179 26.75 -9.25 40.64
C ALA A 179 25.21 -9.33 40.61
N ASP A 180 24.54 -9.17 41.76
CA ASP A 180 23.08 -9.13 41.84
C ASP A 180 22.51 -7.90 41.11
N HIS A 181 23.15 -6.75 41.23
CA HIS A 181 22.77 -5.53 40.52
C HIS A 181 22.90 -5.71 38.99
N ILE A 182 24.03 -6.24 38.53
CA ILE A 182 24.27 -6.55 37.11
C ILE A 182 23.26 -7.59 36.60
N MET A 183 23.01 -8.64 37.37
CA MET A 183 22.04 -9.69 37.03
C MET A 183 20.60 -9.16 36.96
N GLY A 184 20.24 -8.22 37.84
CA GLY A 184 18.98 -7.49 37.79
C GLY A 184 18.85 -6.66 36.51
N GLY A 185 19.93 -5.98 36.09
CA GLY A 185 19.99 -5.27 34.81
C GLY A 185 19.77 -6.20 33.61
N TYR A 186 20.44 -7.36 33.58
CA TYR A 186 20.24 -8.35 32.51
C TYR A 186 18.84 -8.96 32.51
N HIS A 187 18.20 -9.13 33.67
CA HIS A 187 16.81 -9.59 33.72
C HIS A 187 15.85 -8.58 33.10
N LYS A 188 15.98 -7.30 33.43
CA LYS A 188 15.17 -6.23 32.82
C LYS A 188 15.39 -6.14 31.31
N LEU A 189 16.64 -6.24 30.86
CA LEU A 189 16.95 -6.25 29.43
C LEU A 189 16.32 -7.46 28.73
N LYS A 190 16.35 -8.64 29.37
CA LYS A 190 15.72 -9.84 28.86
C LYS A 190 14.20 -9.70 28.77
N GLU A 191 13.55 -9.13 29.80
CA GLU A 191 12.11 -8.88 29.80
C GLU A 191 11.72 -7.95 28.65
N HIS A 192 12.45 -6.83 28.48
CA HIS A 192 12.23 -5.91 27.36
C HIS A 192 12.39 -6.60 25.99
N LEU A 193 13.46 -7.39 25.80
CA LEU A 193 13.67 -8.13 24.56
C LEU A 193 12.58 -9.18 24.32
N GLN A 194 12.04 -9.78 25.37
CA GLN A 194 10.92 -10.71 25.27
C GLN A 194 9.64 -9.99 24.87
N GLU A 195 9.35 -8.82 25.45
CA GLU A 195 8.21 -7.98 25.07
C GLU A 195 8.31 -7.52 23.60
N GLU A 196 9.49 -7.04 23.17
CA GLU A 196 9.73 -6.69 21.77
C GLU A 196 9.55 -7.90 20.85
N SER A 197 10.04 -9.09 21.25
CA SER A 197 9.88 -10.30 20.45
C SER A 197 8.41 -10.69 20.19
N LEU A 198 7.51 -10.36 21.13
CA LEU A 198 6.08 -10.59 20.98
C LEU A 198 5.43 -9.61 20.00
N THR A 199 5.94 -8.38 19.89
CA THR A 199 5.37 -7.37 18.98
C THR A 199 5.81 -7.56 17.54
N PHE A 200 6.99 -8.13 17.28
CA PHE A 200 7.48 -8.34 15.92
C PHE A 200 6.57 -9.24 15.08
N HIS A 201 5.94 -10.27 15.65
CA HIS A 201 5.00 -11.11 14.90
C HIS A 201 3.80 -10.31 14.42
N SER A 202 3.19 -9.49 15.28
CA SER A 202 2.05 -8.65 14.89
C SER A 202 2.43 -7.62 13.82
N GLN A 203 3.63 -7.05 13.88
CA GLN A 203 4.11 -6.12 12.87
C GLN A 203 4.38 -6.83 11.53
N LEU A 204 4.93 -8.04 11.57
CA LEU A 204 5.13 -8.86 10.38
C LEU A 204 3.79 -9.27 9.74
N ASP A 205 2.81 -9.69 10.55
CA ASP A 205 1.47 -10.05 10.07
C ASP A 205 0.77 -8.86 9.40
N GLN A 206 0.91 -7.64 9.95
CA GLN A 206 0.40 -6.41 9.34
C GLN A 206 1.09 -6.11 8.00
N LEU A 207 2.43 -6.18 7.95
CA LEU A 207 3.18 -5.97 6.72
C LEU A 207 2.85 -7.03 5.66
N GLU A 208 2.66 -8.29 6.05
CA GLU A 208 2.22 -9.35 5.14
C GLU A 208 0.81 -9.10 4.60
N ALA A 209 -0.11 -8.65 5.45
CA ALA A 209 -1.47 -8.27 5.04
C ALA A 209 -1.46 -7.11 4.04
N ASP A 210 -0.67 -6.07 4.30
CA ASP A 210 -0.50 -4.92 3.42
C ASP A 210 0.08 -5.33 2.06
N ILE A 211 1.11 -6.19 2.07
CA ILE A 211 1.70 -6.73 0.83
C ILE A 211 0.67 -7.55 0.04
N GLN A 212 -0.15 -8.36 0.72
CA GLN A 212 -1.21 -9.14 0.07
C GLN A 212 -2.27 -8.23 -0.55
N GLN A 213 -2.70 -7.20 0.17
CA GLN A 213 -3.65 -6.20 -0.33
C GLN A 213 -3.09 -5.48 -1.55
N GLN A 214 -1.87 -4.94 -1.47
CA GLN A 214 -1.21 -4.27 -2.60
C GLN A 214 -1.02 -5.20 -3.80
N THR A 215 -0.71 -6.48 -3.56
CA THR A 215 -0.58 -7.47 -4.63
C THR A 215 -1.91 -7.75 -5.31
N GLN A 216 -3.01 -7.75 -4.55
CA GLN A 216 -4.37 -7.91 -5.08
C GLN A 216 -4.79 -6.68 -5.89
N GLU A 217 -4.59 -5.47 -5.35
CA GLU A 217 -4.84 -4.21 -6.06
C GLU A 217 -4.04 -4.14 -7.37
N LEU A 218 -2.77 -4.56 -7.36
CA LEU A 218 -1.95 -4.64 -8.58
C LEU A 218 -2.50 -5.62 -9.61
N LYS A 219 -3.07 -6.76 -9.18
CA LYS A 219 -3.71 -7.72 -10.09
C LYS A 219 -4.96 -7.11 -10.70
N GLU A 220 -5.78 -6.46 -9.88
CA GLU A 220 -7.02 -5.80 -10.32
C GLU A 220 -6.71 -4.67 -11.31
N LEU A 221 -5.74 -3.80 -11.00
CA LEU A 221 -5.28 -2.76 -11.92
C LEU A 221 -4.72 -3.34 -13.23
N LYS A 222 -4.01 -4.47 -13.18
CA LYS A 222 -3.55 -5.15 -14.41
C LYS A 222 -4.69 -5.70 -15.24
N VAL A 223 -5.76 -6.20 -14.62
CA VAL A 223 -6.97 -6.64 -15.33
C VAL A 223 -7.69 -5.43 -15.92
N MET A 224 -7.91 -4.39 -15.11
CA MET A 224 -8.53 -3.13 -15.55
C MET A 224 -7.75 -2.47 -16.70
N ASN A 225 -6.43 -2.59 -16.76
CA ASN A 225 -5.61 -2.07 -17.85
C ASN A 225 -5.69 -2.93 -19.13
N LYS A 226 -6.02 -4.22 -19.04
CA LYS A 226 -6.20 -5.06 -20.22
C LYS A 226 -7.46 -4.67 -21.01
N ASP A 227 -8.55 -4.32 -20.33
CA ASP A 227 -9.81 -3.95 -20.96
C ASP A 227 -9.72 -2.74 -21.92
N PRO A 228 -9.11 -1.60 -21.56
CA PRO A 228 -8.90 -0.48 -22.48
C PRO A 228 -7.87 -0.82 -23.55
N GLN A 229 -6.90 -1.69 -23.28
CA GLN A 229 -5.98 -2.18 -24.33
C GLN A 229 -6.73 -2.99 -25.38
N LEU A 230 -7.58 -3.93 -24.96
CA LEU A 230 -8.44 -4.73 -25.85
C LEU A 230 -9.44 -3.85 -26.59
N SER A 231 -10.07 -2.88 -25.92
CA SER A 231 -10.97 -1.91 -26.55
C SER A 231 -10.25 -1.07 -27.61
N ARG A 232 -9.03 -0.59 -27.30
CA ARG A 232 -8.19 0.14 -28.26
C ARG A 232 -7.77 -0.74 -29.44
N GLU A 233 -7.43 -1.99 -29.22
CA GLU A 233 -7.08 -2.94 -30.28
C GLU A 233 -8.29 -3.27 -31.16
N SER A 234 -9.47 -3.46 -30.58
CA SER A 234 -10.73 -3.65 -31.30
C SER A 234 -11.06 -2.43 -32.16
N ALA A 235 -11.00 -1.23 -31.58
CA ALA A 235 -11.25 0.01 -32.31
C ALA A 235 -10.24 0.23 -33.45
N LYS A 236 -8.96 -0.13 -33.25
CA LYS A 236 -7.95 -0.10 -34.31
C LYS A 236 -8.24 -1.11 -35.42
N ALA A 237 -8.67 -2.32 -35.08
CA ALA A 237 -9.01 -3.35 -36.05
C ALA A 237 -10.24 -2.93 -36.88
N GLU A 238 -11.29 -2.43 -36.23
CA GLU A 238 -12.47 -1.87 -36.91
C GLU A 238 -12.10 -0.71 -37.83
N HIS A 239 -11.23 0.19 -37.35
CA HIS A 239 -10.74 1.30 -38.17
C HIS A 239 -10.00 0.81 -39.41
N GLN A 240 -9.09 -0.17 -39.28
CA GLN A 240 -8.38 -0.76 -40.42
C GLN A 240 -9.35 -1.41 -41.42
N LEU A 241 -10.36 -2.15 -40.94
CA LEU A 241 -11.37 -2.76 -41.81
C LEU A 241 -12.17 -1.69 -42.59
N HIS A 242 -12.54 -0.60 -41.94
CA HIS A 242 -13.21 0.52 -42.59
C HIS A 242 -12.31 1.24 -43.60
N GLU A 243 -11.03 1.45 -43.28
CA GLU A 243 -10.06 2.00 -44.23
C GLU A 243 -9.93 1.10 -45.48
N GLU A 244 -9.74 -0.21 -45.29
CA GLU A 244 -9.68 -1.18 -46.40
C GLU A 244 -10.96 -1.20 -47.23
N GLN A 245 -12.13 -1.09 -46.60
CA GLN A 245 -13.40 -0.97 -47.31
C GLN A 245 -13.45 0.31 -48.16
N VAL A 246 -13.08 1.47 -47.60
CA VAL A 246 -13.03 2.74 -48.33
C VAL A 246 -12.04 2.67 -49.50
N TYR A 247 -10.87 2.03 -49.31
CA TYR A 247 -9.92 1.80 -50.40
C TYR A 247 -10.49 0.90 -51.50
N ARG A 248 -11.21 -0.17 -51.15
CA ARG A 248 -11.88 -1.05 -52.11
C ARG A 248 -12.96 -0.31 -52.90
N GLU A 249 -13.85 0.41 -52.22
CA GLU A 249 -14.89 1.21 -52.86
C GLU A 249 -14.29 2.29 -53.78
N ARG A 250 -13.21 2.95 -53.36
CA ARG A 250 -12.51 3.93 -54.18
C ARG A 250 -11.95 3.29 -55.45
N ARG A 251 -11.33 2.11 -55.36
CA ARG A 251 -10.83 1.36 -56.52
C ARG A 251 -11.95 0.95 -57.47
N GLU A 252 -13.10 0.52 -56.95
CA GLU A 252 -14.27 0.20 -57.78
C GLU A 252 -14.84 1.43 -58.47
N ARG A 253 -15.01 2.54 -57.74
CA ARG A 253 -15.42 3.82 -58.33
C ARG A 253 -14.46 4.27 -59.42
N GLU A 254 -13.16 4.13 -59.22
CA GLU A 254 -12.15 4.47 -60.22
C GLU A 254 -12.23 3.58 -61.47
N LYS A 255 -12.47 2.26 -61.30
CA LYS A 255 -12.71 1.35 -62.43
C LYS A 255 -13.94 1.76 -63.23
N ILE A 256 -15.05 2.07 -62.55
CA ILE A 256 -16.30 2.50 -63.19
C ILE A 256 -16.09 3.84 -63.92
N LEU A 257 -15.43 4.81 -63.29
CA LEU A 257 -15.09 6.10 -63.90
C LEU A 257 -14.18 5.91 -65.13
N SER A 258 -13.20 5.01 -65.06
CA SER A 258 -12.33 4.68 -66.19
C SER A 258 -13.12 4.06 -67.36
N HIS A 259 -14.07 3.18 -67.06
CA HIS A 259 -14.97 2.61 -68.07
C HIS A 259 -15.80 3.69 -68.76
N TYR A 260 -16.45 4.58 -67.99
CA TYR A 260 -17.25 5.67 -68.56
C TYR A 260 -16.41 6.67 -69.36
N LYS A 261 -15.18 6.98 -68.91
CA LYS A 261 -14.25 7.83 -69.67
C LYS A 261 -13.90 7.19 -71.03
N ARG A 262 -13.61 5.89 -71.06
CA ARG A 262 -13.34 5.17 -72.31
C ARG A 262 -14.54 5.21 -73.25
N GLN A 263 -15.74 4.93 -72.75
CA GLN A 263 -16.96 5.00 -73.57
C GLN A 263 -17.21 6.42 -74.10
N ALA A 264 -16.99 7.46 -73.29
CA ALA A 264 -17.10 8.84 -73.73
C ALA A 264 -16.05 9.22 -74.80
N GLU A 265 -14.81 8.75 -74.65
CA GLU A 265 -13.73 8.91 -75.64
C GLU A 265 -14.05 8.18 -76.95
N GLU A 266 -14.60 6.97 -76.89
CA GLU A 266 -15.06 6.21 -78.06
C GLU A 266 -16.21 6.92 -78.79
N MET A 267 -17.21 7.42 -78.06
CA MET A 267 -18.30 8.21 -78.62
C MET A 267 -17.80 9.52 -79.26
N LYS A 268 -16.85 10.20 -78.60
CA LYS A 268 -16.21 11.41 -79.15
C LYS A 268 -15.44 11.08 -80.42
N ALA A 269 -14.66 10.00 -80.44
CA ALA A 269 -13.93 9.56 -81.62
C ALA A 269 -14.87 9.15 -82.77
N HIS A 270 -16.02 8.54 -82.46
CA HIS A 270 -17.06 8.23 -83.46
C HIS A 270 -17.73 9.51 -83.99
N ALA A 271 -18.08 10.46 -83.12
CA ALA A 271 -18.62 11.76 -83.51
C ALA A 271 -17.63 12.54 -84.40
N GLU A 272 -16.34 12.56 -84.05
CA GLU A 272 -15.28 13.19 -84.83
C GLU A 272 -15.08 12.49 -86.20
N ARG A 273 -15.27 11.16 -86.28
CA ARG A 273 -15.28 10.41 -87.57
C ARG A 273 -16.52 10.74 -88.41
N MET A 274 -17.67 10.95 -87.78
CA MET A 274 -18.91 11.35 -88.46
C MET A 274 -18.86 12.81 -88.92
N GLU A 275 -18.26 13.71 -88.15
CA GLU A 275 -18.02 15.11 -88.53
C GLU A 275 -17.04 15.23 -89.71
N ARG A 276 -16.06 14.32 -89.79
CA ARG A 276 -15.16 14.21 -90.95
C ARG A 276 -15.82 13.62 -92.21
N ARG A 277 -17.07 13.17 -92.16
CA ARG A 277 -17.86 12.85 -93.37
C ARG A 277 -18.61 14.11 -93.82
N PRO A 278 -18.40 14.62 -95.04
CA PRO A 278 -19.14 15.78 -95.50
C PRO A 278 -20.57 15.36 -95.85
N GLN A 279 -21.57 15.80 -95.08
CA GLN A 279 -22.97 15.71 -95.48
C GLN A 279 -23.62 17.09 -95.64
N ARG A 280 -24.16 17.27 -96.84
CA ARG A 280 -24.98 18.38 -97.34
C ARG A 280 -26.20 18.65 -96.44
N ALA A 281 -26.49 19.94 -96.25
CA ALA A 281 -27.80 20.46 -95.83
C ALA A 281 -28.89 20.12 -96.89
N PRO A 282 -30.20 20.09 -96.55
CA PRO A 282 -31.00 21.33 -96.38
C PRO A 282 -32.13 21.22 -95.30
N VAL A 283 -32.39 22.25 -94.50
CA VAL A 283 -33.41 23.34 -94.65
C VAL A 283 -34.68 23.13 -93.78
N HIS A 284 -34.88 24.11 -92.90
CA HIS A 284 -36.04 24.50 -92.07
C HIS A 284 -37.28 24.89 -92.95
N PRO A 285 -38.39 25.45 -92.46
CA PRO A 285 -39.41 25.09 -91.45
C PRO A 285 -40.86 25.15 -92.03
N ASP A 286 -41.91 25.00 -91.21
CA ASP A 286 -42.77 26.12 -90.73
C ASP A 286 -44.28 25.87 -90.52
N GLU A 287 -44.78 26.58 -89.50
CA GLU A 287 -46.06 27.29 -89.32
C GLU A 287 -47.46 26.61 -89.30
N MET A 288 -48.07 26.75 -88.10
CA MET A 288 -49.37 27.38 -87.77
C MET A 288 -50.63 27.18 -88.64
N GLY A 289 -51.77 27.02 -87.96
CA GLY A 289 -53.09 27.29 -88.52
C GLY A 289 -54.22 27.19 -87.49
N SER A 290 -54.77 28.34 -87.13
CA SER A 290 -55.73 28.61 -86.06
C SER A 290 -57.19 28.19 -86.33
N GLU A 291 -57.95 28.17 -85.22
CA GLU A 291 -59.40 28.46 -85.04
C GLU A 291 -60.30 28.69 -86.27
N VAL A 292 -61.56 28.21 -86.19
CA VAL A 292 -62.75 29.09 -86.12
C VAL A 292 -64.05 28.29 -85.87
N GLN A 293 -64.77 28.80 -84.88
CA GLN A 293 -66.20 28.75 -84.52
C GLN A 293 -67.24 28.37 -85.60
N ARG A 294 -68.35 27.72 -85.22
CA ARG A 294 -69.69 28.36 -84.99
C ARG A 294 -70.84 27.34 -84.82
N SER A 295 -71.53 27.47 -83.69
CA SER A 295 -72.98 27.69 -83.49
C SER A 295 -74.07 26.72 -84.03
N ALA A 296 -74.80 26.16 -83.04
CA ALA A 296 -76.27 26.14 -82.88
C ALA A 296 -77.15 25.32 -83.84
N THR A 297 -77.99 24.41 -83.30
CA THR A 297 -79.47 24.52 -83.26
C THR A 297 -80.07 23.26 -82.64
N GLY A 298 -80.81 23.43 -81.54
CA GLY A 298 -81.54 22.36 -80.89
C GLY A 298 -82.80 21.96 -81.66
N VAL A 299 -82.94 20.66 -81.90
CA VAL A 299 -84.08 19.80 -81.56
C VAL A 299 -83.51 18.39 -81.59
N GLY A 300 -82.79 18.03 -80.53
CA GLY A 300 -82.04 16.79 -80.47
C GLY A 300 -81.52 16.51 -79.07
N GLU A 301 -82.00 17.15 -78.01
CA GLU A 301 -81.36 17.03 -76.70
C GLU A 301 -81.38 15.60 -76.15
N GLU A 302 -82.34 14.74 -76.53
CA GLU A 302 -82.31 13.31 -76.13
C GLU A 302 -81.47 12.44 -77.09
N GLU A 303 -81.46 12.72 -78.40
CA GLU A 303 -80.71 11.93 -79.39
C GLU A 303 -79.24 12.35 -79.50
N GLU A 304 -78.93 13.64 -79.30
CA GLU A 304 -77.58 14.17 -79.12
C GLU A 304 -77.02 13.80 -77.75
N THR A 305 -77.82 13.73 -76.67
CA THR A 305 -77.29 13.21 -75.38
C THR A 305 -77.10 11.71 -75.40
N LEU A 306 -77.96 10.94 -76.07
CA LEU A 306 -77.74 9.51 -76.30
C LEU A 306 -76.54 9.28 -77.22
N SER A 307 -76.42 10.02 -78.34
CA SER A 307 -75.26 9.93 -79.25
C SER A 307 -73.97 10.40 -78.56
N ALA A 308 -74.01 11.46 -77.75
CA ALA A 308 -72.86 11.91 -76.97
C ALA A 308 -72.48 10.93 -75.86
N SER A 309 -73.47 10.29 -75.23
CA SER A 309 -73.24 9.23 -74.24
C SER A 309 -72.67 7.97 -74.89
N GLU A 310 -73.12 7.63 -76.09
CA GLU A 310 -72.63 6.49 -76.87
C GLU A 310 -71.23 6.75 -77.46
N GLU A 311 -70.95 7.97 -77.92
CA GLU A 311 -69.60 8.39 -78.30
C GLU A 311 -68.64 8.42 -77.11
N ALA A 312 -69.10 8.87 -75.93
CA ALA A 312 -68.31 8.82 -74.71
C ALA A 312 -68.04 7.37 -74.29
N TYR A 313 -69.04 6.50 -74.42
CA TYR A 313 -68.92 5.07 -74.16
C TYR A 313 -67.94 4.39 -75.11
N GLN A 314 -68.01 4.68 -76.41
CA GLN A 314 -67.08 4.16 -77.41
C GLN A 314 -65.66 4.66 -77.19
N ARG A 315 -65.49 5.94 -76.80
CA ARG A 315 -64.19 6.49 -76.40
C ARG A 315 -63.61 5.78 -75.18
N ILE A 316 -64.43 5.46 -74.19
CA ILE A 316 -64.02 4.68 -73.00
C ILE A 316 -63.65 3.25 -73.42
N LYS A 317 -64.46 2.62 -74.27
CA LYS A 317 -64.23 1.28 -74.79
C LYS A 317 -62.91 1.17 -75.55
N ASP A 318 -62.62 2.15 -76.42
CA ASP A 318 -61.40 2.23 -77.21
C ASP A 318 -60.16 2.58 -76.36
N ALA A 319 -60.32 3.44 -75.35
CA ALA A 319 -59.23 3.81 -74.44
C ALA A 319 -58.84 2.67 -73.49
N ILE A 320 -59.79 1.86 -73.06
CA ILE A 320 -59.55 0.70 -72.18
C ILE A 320 -59.20 -0.55 -73.03
N GLY A 321 -59.56 -0.57 -74.31
CA GLY A 321 -59.23 -1.63 -75.28
C GLY A 321 -60.02 -2.91 -75.08
N VAL A 322 -61.30 -2.81 -74.70
CA VAL A 322 -62.13 -3.94 -74.26
C VAL A 322 -63.32 -4.12 -75.20
N THR A 323 -63.66 -5.35 -75.56
CA THR A 323 -64.75 -5.65 -76.52
C THR A 323 -66.13 -5.80 -75.89
N ASP A 324 -66.20 -6.22 -74.62
CA ASP A 324 -67.44 -6.49 -73.89
C ASP A 324 -67.72 -5.44 -72.79
N SER A 325 -69.00 -5.07 -72.65
CA SER A 325 -69.48 -4.08 -71.70
C SER A 325 -69.30 -4.53 -70.25
N GLN A 326 -69.40 -5.83 -69.99
CA GLN A 326 -69.27 -6.38 -68.64
C GLN A 326 -67.81 -6.39 -68.16
N GLU A 327 -66.85 -6.63 -69.06
CA GLU A 327 -65.41 -6.59 -68.75
C GLU A 327 -64.93 -5.18 -68.33
N ILE A 328 -65.56 -4.14 -68.87
CA ILE A 328 -65.31 -2.75 -68.44
C ILE A 328 -65.72 -2.59 -66.98
N VAL A 329 -66.92 -3.03 -66.61
CA VAL A 329 -67.45 -2.95 -65.23
C VAL A 329 -66.57 -3.73 -64.25
N ASP A 330 -66.17 -4.95 -64.61
CA ASP A 330 -65.33 -5.78 -63.73
C ASP A 330 -63.93 -5.16 -63.52
N ARG A 331 -63.34 -4.53 -64.55
CA ARG A 331 -62.08 -3.79 -64.39
C ARG A 331 -62.23 -2.56 -63.52
N PHE A 332 -63.31 -1.79 -63.67
CA PHE A 332 -63.58 -0.64 -62.79
C PHE A 332 -63.74 -1.07 -61.34
N ILE A 333 -64.47 -2.16 -61.06
CA ILE A 333 -64.60 -2.70 -59.70
C ILE A 333 -63.23 -3.14 -59.17
N SER A 334 -62.43 -3.88 -59.94
CA SER A 334 -61.09 -4.30 -59.51
C SER A 334 -60.12 -3.14 -59.30
N GLN A 335 -60.25 -2.07 -60.08
CA GLN A 335 -59.44 -0.86 -59.97
C GLN A 335 -59.86 -0.04 -58.75
N GLU A 336 -61.16 0.06 -58.47
CA GLU A 336 -61.70 0.68 -57.26
C GLU A 336 -61.25 -0.09 -56.01
N GLU A 337 -61.30 -1.42 -56.02
CA GLU A 337 -60.80 -2.26 -54.94
C GLU A 337 -59.29 -2.09 -54.73
N SER A 338 -58.50 -2.06 -55.82
CA SER A 338 -57.05 -1.80 -55.75
C SER A 338 -56.74 -0.39 -55.25
N GLN A 339 -57.52 0.61 -55.66
CA GLN A 339 -57.39 1.98 -55.18
C GLN A 339 -57.68 2.06 -53.68
N LYS A 340 -58.79 1.46 -53.23
CA LYS A 340 -59.16 1.40 -51.82
C LYS A 340 -58.11 0.68 -50.99
N HIS A 341 -57.52 -0.39 -51.50
CA HIS A 341 -56.43 -1.10 -50.84
C HIS A 341 -55.16 -0.22 -50.72
N LEU A 342 -54.79 0.50 -51.79
CA LEU A 342 -53.66 1.44 -51.76
C LEU A 342 -53.91 2.62 -50.81
N GLU A 343 -55.13 3.15 -50.77
CA GLU A 343 -55.53 4.19 -49.82
C GLU A 343 -55.46 3.70 -48.37
N ASN A 344 -55.92 2.47 -48.10
CA ASN A 344 -55.77 1.86 -46.79
C ASN A 344 -54.30 1.66 -46.40
N MET A 345 -53.47 1.15 -47.33
CA MET A 345 -52.03 0.99 -47.11
C MET A 345 -51.32 2.32 -46.88
N LYS A 346 -51.72 3.38 -47.59
CA LYS A 346 -51.23 4.73 -47.37
C LYS A 346 -51.62 5.23 -45.98
N ALA A 347 -52.87 5.06 -45.57
CA ALA A 347 -53.36 5.46 -44.25
C ALA A 347 -52.68 4.67 -43.11
N GLU A 348 -52.41 3.38 -43.30
CA GLU A 348 -51.64 2.57 -42.35
C GLU A 348 -50.18 3.05 -42.26
N ASN A 349 -49.53 3.28 -43.40
CA ASN A 349 -48.17 3.82 -43.41
C ASN A 349 -48.09 5.20 -42.73
N GLU A 350 -49.05 6.09 -42.99
CA GLU A 350 -49.14 7.40 -42.33
C GLU A 350 -49.30 7.24 -40.81
N ARG A 351 -50.14 6.31 -40.33
CA ARG A 351 -50.26 6.02 -38.89
C ARG A 351 -48.97 5.51 -38.29
N THR A 352 -48.29 4.56 -38.96
CA THR A 352 -47.02 4.02 -38.45
C THR A 352 -45.92 5.08 -38.44
N LEU A 353 -45.90 5.99 -39.42
CA LEU A 353 -44.94 7.10 -39.47
C LEU A 353 -45.17 8.07 -38.31
N LEU A 354 -46.43 8.39 -38.00
CA LEU A 354 -46.77 9.22 -36.84
C LEU A 354 -46.31 8.57 -35.53
N GLN A 355 -46.61 7.28 -35.33
CA GLN A 355 -46.17 6.53 -34.14
C GLN A 355 -44.66 6.51 -33.99
N LEU A 356 -43.92 6.18 -35.06
CA LEU A 356 -42.45 6.19 -35.05
C LEU A 356 -41.88 7.59 -34.79
N ASN A 357 -42.55 8.64 -35.25
CA ASN A 357 -42.13 10.02 -35.00
C ASN A 357 -42.39 10.44 -33.55
N GLU A 358 -43.50 10.01 -32.95
CA GLU A 358 -43.78 10.19 -31.52
C GLU A 358 -42.75 9.46 -30.66
N GLU A 359 -42.50 8.17 -30.93
CA GLU A 359 -41.47 7.38 -30.24
C GLU A 359 -40.08 8.00 -30.36
N LYS A 360 -39.72 8.49 -31.56
CA LYS A 360 -38.46 9.21 -31.77
C LYS A 360 -38.37 10.46 -30.89
N ASN A 361 -39.45 11.25 -30.80
CA ASN A 361 -39.46 12.47 -30.00
C ASN A 361 -39.38 12.17 -28.50
N GLU A 362 -40.08 11.15 -28.03
CA GLU A 362 -40.00 10.67 -26.64
C GLU A 362 -38.58 10.21 -26.30
N LEU A 363 -37.98 9.39 -27.17
CA LEU A 363 -36.62 8.90 -26.98
C LEU A 363 -35.60 10.04 -27.01
N GLN A 364 -35.79 11.03 -27.89
CA GLN A 364 -34.96 12.22 -27.95
C GLN A 364 -35.06 13.06 -26.67
N LYS A 365 -36.27 13.20 -26.10
CA LYS A 365 -36.47 13.87 -24.82
C LYS A 365 -35.79 13.13 -23.68
N HIS A 366 -35.96 11.81 -23.59
CA HIS A 366 -35.25 10.98 -22.60
C HIS A 366 -33.73 11.09 -22.73
N PHE A 367 -33.21 11.13 -23.96
CA PHE A 367 -31.78 11.33 -24.18
C PHE A 367 -31.30 12.70 -23.70
N GLN A 368 -32.05 13.77 -23.96
CA GLN A 368 -31.73 15.11 -23.45
C GLN A 368 -31.77 15.13 -21.91
N ASP A 369 -32.80 14.55 -21.31
CA ASP A 369 -32.91 14.46 -19.86
C ASP A 369 -31.72 13.71 -19.27
N ILE A 370 -31.32 12.57 -19.82
CA ILE A 370 -30.15 11.81 -19.35
C ILE A 370 -28.86 12.62 -19.57
N LYS A 371 -28.70 13.27 -20.72
CA LYS A 371 -27.51 14.05 -21.04
C LYS A 371 -27.31 15.22 -20.06
N TYR A 372 -28.36 15.99 -19.80
CA TYR A 372 -28.27 17.19 -18.97
C TYR A 372 -28.44 16.90 -17.47
N SER A 373 -29.21 15.88 -17.08
CA SER A 373 -29.35 15.47 -15.67
C SER A 373 -28.21 14.57 -15.18
N GLY A 374 -27.57 13.80 -16.07
CA GLY A 374 -26.40 12.99 -15.74
C GLY A 374 -25.19 13.83 -15.40
N GLU A 375 -24.91 14.86 -16.21
CA GLU A 375 -23.75 15.73 -16.02
C GLU A 375 -23.87 16.61 -14.76
N THR A 376 -25.08 17.09 -14.44
CA THR A 376 -25.34 17.85 -13.21
C THR A 376 -25.23 16.98 -11.95
N LYS A 377 -25.68 15.71 -12.00
CA LYS A 377 -25.49 14.76 -10.88
C LYS A 377 -24.03 14.41 -10.66
N LEU A 378 -23.29 14.11 -11.72
CA LEU A 378 -21.86 13.81 -11.63
C LEU A 378 -21.07 15.01 -11.09
N SER A 379 -21.38 16.22 -11.54
CA SER A 379 -20.78 17.44 -11.00
C SER A 379 -21.09 17.65 -9.52
N SER A 380 -22.33 17.37 -9.09
CA SER A 380 -22.73 17.48 -7.68
C SER A 380 -22.05 16.40 -6.82
N GLU A 381 -21.96 15.17 -7.30
CA GLU A 381 -21.27 14.08 -6.60
C GLU A 381 -19.77 14.36 -6.46
N GLN A 382 -19.15 14.91 -7.51
CA GLN A 382 -17.75 15.29 -7.49
C GLN A 382 -17.48 16.45 -6.53
N GLN A 383 -18.38 17.43 -6.43
CA GLN A 383 -18.28 18.50 -5.44
C GLN A 383 -18.39 17.97 -4.00
N VAL A 384 -19.34 17.07 -3.73
CA VAL A 384 -19.49 16.45 -2.40
C VAL A 384 -18.26 15.62 -2.04
N LEU A 385 -17.67 14.92 -3.02
CA LEU A 385 -16.45 14.16 -2.82
C LEU A 385 -15.26 15.06 -2.48
N GLU A 386 -15.10 16.18 -3.20
CA GLU A 386 -14.06 17.17 -2.92
C GLU A 386 -14.24 17.83 -1.54
N GLU A 387 -15.48 18.11 -1.13
CA GLU A 387 -15.81 18.58 0.22
C GLU A 387 -15.45 17.53 1.30
N CYS A 388 -15.72 16.25 1.06
CA CYS A 388 -15.32 15.17 1.96
C CYS A 388 -13.80 15.03 2.05
N GLU A 389 -13.08 15.15 0.93
CA GLU A 389 -11.62 15.13 0.89
C GLU A 389 -11.00 16.35 1.59
N CYS A 390 -11.63 17.53 1.48
CA CYS A 390 -11.26 18.71 2.26
C CYS A 390 -11.45 18.46 3.76
N HIS A 391 -12.62 17.98 4.19
CA HIS A 391 -12.87 17.67 5.61
C HIS A 391 -11.90 16.63 6.16
N LEU A 392 -11.58 15.59 5.39
CA LEU A 392 -10.61 14.58 5.79
C LEU A 392 -9.22 15.19 5.99
N ARG A 393 -8.78 16.07 5.07
CA ARG A 393 -7.51 16.78 5.19
C ARG A 393 -7.46 17.66 6.43
N ASP A 394 -8.54 18.38 6.74
CA ASP A 394 -8.63 19.24 7.92
C ASP A 394 -8.58 18.41 9.22
N GLU A 395 -9.27 17.28 9.27
CA GLU A 395 -9.23 16.38 10.44
C GLU A 395 -7.87 15.69 10.61
N LEU A 396 -7.19 15.33 9.51
CA LEU A 396 -5.81 14.85 9.57
C LEU A 396 -4.85 15.91 10.11
N GLN A 397 -4.96 17.16 9.65
CA GLN A 397 -4.15 18.27 10.18
C GLN A 397 -4.43 18.51 11.67
N ARG A 398 -5.69 18.42 12.11
CA ARG A 398 -6.06 18.51 13.53
C ARG A 398 -5.45 17.39 14.36
N LEU A 399 -5.45 16.17 13.83
CA LEU A 399 -4.87 15.01 14.47
C LEU A 399 -3.36 15.17 14.64
N ASP A 400 -2.67 15.64 13.59
CA ASP A 400 -1.22 15.88 13.65
C ASP A 400 -0.88 17.01 14.63
N ALA A 401 -1.64 18.12 14.61
CA ALA A 401 -1.46 19.20 15.60
C ALA A 401 -1.72 18.72 17.05
N ALA A 402 -2.67 17.81 17.25
CA ALA A 402 -2.93 17.22 18.56
C ALA A 402 -1.80 16.28 19.00
N LYS A 403 -1.21 15.50 18.08
CA LYS A 403 -0.03 14.66 18.35
C LYS A 403 1.18 15.51 18.74
N ASP A 404 1.47 16.58 17.98
CA ASP A 404 2.57 17.49 18.29
C ASP A 404 2.40 18.12 19.66
N ARG A 405 1.16 18.52 20.00
CA ARG A 405 0.83 19.05 21.33
C ARG A 405 1.00 18.02 22.43
N LEU A 406 0.59 16.77 22.20
CA LEU A 406 0.78 15.67 23.15
C LEU A 406 2.27 15.37 23.36
N GLU A 407 3.05 15.33 22.28
CA GLU A 407 4.49 15.10 22.35
C GLU A 407 5.19 16.23 23.13
N TRP A 408 4.84 17.48 22.86
CA TRP A 408 5.33 18.63 23.62
C TRP A 408 4.96 18.56 25.10
N LEU A 409 3.70 18.21 25.43
CA LEU A 409 3.26 18.03 26.81
C LEU A 409 4.03 16.89 27.50
N THR A 410 4.26 15.78 26.81
CA THR A 410 4.98 14.62 27.34
C THR A 410 6.44 14.96 27.63
N ARG A 411 7.12 15.65 26.71
CA ARG A 411 8.51 16.13 26.93
C ARG A 411 8.58 17.11 28.10
N THR A 412 7.60 18.02 28.20
CA THR A 412 7.53 19.01 29.28
C THR A 412 7.29 18.32 30.62
N LEU A 413 6.35 17.39 30.68
CA LEU A 413 6.05 16.60 31.87
C LEU A 413 7.25 15.75 32.30
N GLY A 414 7.96 15.12 31.36
CA GLY A 414 9.20 14.40 31.64
C GLY A 414 10.29 15.30 32.23
N SER A 415 10.44 16.51 31.69
CA SER A 415 11.38 17.51 32.24
C SER A 415 10.98 17.95 33.65
N VAL A 416 9.69 18.17 33.91
CA VAL A 416 9.17 18.52 35.24
C VAL A 416 9.39 17.37 36.22
N ARG A 417 9.06 16.13 35.85
CA ARG A 417 9.30 14.92 36.67
C ARG A 417 10.77 14.80 37.06
N ALA A 418 11.68 14.94 36.09
CA ALA A 418 13.12 14.90 36.35
C ALA A 418 13.57 16.04 37.28
N GLY A 419 13.03 17.26 37.09
CA GLY A 419 13.32 18.41 37.95
C GLY A 419 12.84 18.21 39.39
N VAL A 420 11.62 17.71 39.57
CA VAL A 420 11.05 17.37 40.89
C VAL A 420 11.87 16.28 41.58
N GLN A 421 12.25 15.23 40.84
CA GLN A 421 13.09 14.16 41.38
C GLN A 421 14.45 14.69 41.82
N HIS A 422 15.09 15.53 41.01
CA HIS A 422 16.37 16.14 41.38
C HIS A 422 16.26 17.03 42.64
N VAL A 423 15.18 17.79 42.80
CA VAL A 423 14.94 18.57 44.03
C VAL A 423 14.73 17.64 45.23
N ALA A 424 13.93 16.58 45.09
CA ALA A 424 13.71 15.60 46.14
C ALA A 424 15.02 14.90 46.57
N ASP A 425 15.86 14.53 45.60
CA ASP A 425 17.18 13.93 45.83
C ASP A 425 18.10 14.88 46.61
N LYS A 426 18.10 16.19 46.28
CA LYS A 426 18.88 17.19 47.03
C LYS A 426 18.40 17.36 48.48
N LEU A 427 17.11 17.18 48.72
CA LEU A 427 16.49 17.32 50.03
C LEU A 427 16.43 15.98 50.81
N GLN A 428 17.04 14.90 50.31
CA GLN A 428 16.97 13.58 50.95
C GLN A 428 17.55 13.54 52.37
N HIS A 429 18.50 14.44 52.67
CA HIS A 429 19.23 14.47 53.94
C HIS A 429 18.51 15.26 55.04
N MET A 430 17.40 15.92 54.71
CA MET A 430 16.60 16.64 55.70
C MET A 430 15.62 15.69 56.40
N PRO A 431 15.67 15.58 57.73
CA PRO A 431 14.80 14.68 58.49
C PRO A 431 13.37 15.21 58.46
N VAL A 432 12.45 14.48 57.82
CA VAL A 432 11.02 14.77 57.88
C VAL A 432 10.41 13.99 59.05
N THR A 433 9.82 14.72 59.98
CA THR A 433 9.01 14.17 61.06
C THR A 433 7.60 13.86 60.56
N LYS A 434 7.43 12.69 59.94
CA LYS A 434 6.26 11.79 59.95
C LYS A 434 6.13 11.06 58.61
N ASP A 435 6.20 9.73 58.68
CA ASP A 435 5.66 8.81 57.68
C ASP A 435 4.19 9.13 57.45
N THR A 436 3.77 9.51 56.23
CA THR A 436 2.38 9.23 55.81
C THR A 436 2.21 9.24 54.29
N GLY A 437 2.28 8.04 53.69
CA GLY A 437 1.75 7.79 52.36
C GLY A 437 2.04 6.35 51.92
N PRO A 438 1.08 5.60 51.32
CA PRO A 438 1.34 4.27 50.79
C PRO A 438 2.48 4.33 49.75
N GLN A 439 3.35 3.33 49.71
CA GLN A 439 4.40 3.22 48.70
C GLN A 439 3.76 3.17 47.30
N LEU A 440 3.65 4.34 46.66
CA LEU A 440 3.24 4.46 45.27
C LEU A 440 4.39 3.99 44.39
N THR A 441 4.04 3.30 43.31
CA THR A 441 5.03 2.84 42.34
C THR A 441 5.73 4.03 41.70
N PRO A 442 7.06 3.99 41.49
CA PRO A 442 7.84 5.09 40.92
C PRO A 442 7.32 5.59 39.55
N ASP A 443 6.54 4.78 38.84
CA ASP A 443 5.94 5.10 37.53
C ASP A 443 4.54 5.69 37.57
N SER A 444 3.92 5.82 38.75
CA SER A 444 2.64 6.51 38.88
C SER A 444 2.83 8.03 38.74
N GLU A 445 1.94 8.72 38.03
CA GLU A 445 1.91 10.19 37.99
C GLU A 445 1.66 10.80 39.38
N GLU A 446 0.96 10.07 40.26
CA GLU A 446 0.69 10.47 41.65
C GLU A 446 1.97 10.47 42.51
N TYR A 447 2.99 9.68 42.14
CA TYR A 447 4.29 9.67 42.81
C TYR A 447 5.00 11.02 42.67
N VAL A 448 4.88 11.69 41.51
CA VAL A 448 5.48 13.02 41.29
C VAL A 448 4.81 14.08 42.14
N LEU A 449 3.48 13.99 42.34
CA LEU A 449 2.74 14.89 43.21
C LEU A 449 3.11 14.71 44.68
N GLN A 450 3.33 13.46 45.11
CA GLN A 450 3.83 13.17 46.45
C GLN A 450 5.25 13.74 46.65
N LEU A 451 6.16 13.53 45.69
CA LEU A 451 7.51 14.10 45.74
C LEU A 451 7.50 15.63 45.80
N LEU A 452 6.59 16.28 45.07
CA LEU A 452 6.40 17.72 45.13
C LEU A 452 5.96 18.17 46.53
N SER A 453 5.02 17.46 47.15
CA SER A 453 4.55 17.79 48.50
C SER A 453 5.64 17.57 49.55
N ASP A 454 6.40 16.48 49.45
CA ASP A 454 7.52 16.18 50.33
C ASP A 454 8.64 17.22 50.17
N ALA A 455 8.94 17.61 48.93
CA ALA A 455 9.92 18.66 48.64
C ALA A 455 9.46 20.02 49.20
N GLU A 456 8.18 20.38 49.06
CA GLU A 456 7.62 21.61 49.63
C GLU A 456 7.78 21.67 51.15
N GLN A 457 7.40 20.60 51.86
CA GLN A 457 7.54 20.53 53.32
C GLN A 457 9.00 20.65 53.76
N LYS A 458 9.91 19.94 53.09
CA LYS A 458 11.36 20.02 53.36
C LYS A 458 11.92 21.41 53.06
N MET A 459 11.51 22.05 51.96
CA MET A 459 11.93 23.42 51.64
C MET A 459 11.40 24.44 52.64
N MET A 460 10.20 24.25 53.19
CA MET A 460 9.65 25.10 54.25
C MET A 460 10.45 24.97 55.55
N LEU A 461 10.80 23.75 55.96
CA LEU A 461 11.71 23.53 57.10
C LEU A 461 13.08 24.18 56.87
N LEU A 462 13.65 24.04 55.66
CA LEU A 462 14.93 24.66 55.32
C LEU A 462 14.84 26.19 55.40
N LYS A 463 13.72 26.76 54.97
CA LYS A 463 13.46 28.19 55.04
C LYS A 463 13.38 28.67 56.49
N GLU A 464 12.73 27.92 57.38
CA GLU A 464 12.68 28.22 58.82
C GLU A 464 14.08 28.12 59.46
N ASP A 465 14.86 27.07 59.13
CA ASP A 465 16.22 26.88 59.65
C ASP A 465 17.20 27.97 59.20
N LEU A 466 16.97 28.56 58.03
CA LEU A 466 17.75 29.67 57.49
C LEU A 466 17.21 31.04 57.93
N GLN A 467 16.01 31.10 58.51
CA GLN A 467 15.39 32.35 58.91
C GLN A 467 16.16 32.98 60.10
N GLY A 468 16.72 34.17 59.87
CA GLY A 468 17.51 34.89 60.87
C GLY A 468 19.03 34.62 60.82
N LYS A 469 19.50 33.77 59.90
CA LYS A 469 20.93 33.60 59.59
C LYS A 469 21.32 34.50 58.42
N ASP A 470 22.50 35.13 58.49
CA ASP A 470 23.05 35.87 57.35
C ASP A 470 23.68 34.90 56.35
N LEU A 471 23.06 34.78 55.18
CA LEU A 471 23.50 33.90 54.10
C LEU A 471 24.94 34.18 53.66
N ALA A 472 25.41 35.43 53.73
CA ALA A 472 26.79 35.76 53.36
C ALA A 472 27.80 35.19 54.36
N THR A 473 27.45 35.19 55.65
CA THR A 473 28.27 34.60 56.71
C THR A 473 28.27 33.07 56.64
N VAL A 474 27.12 32.44 56.40
CA VAL A 474 27.01 30.97 56.25
C VAL A 474 27.75 30.48 54.99
N MET A 475 27.67 31.19 53.86
CA MET A 475 28.44 30.81 52.67
C MET A 475 29.96 30.94 52.91
N LYS A 476 30.39 31.90 53.71
CA LYS A 476 31.80 32.08 54.08
C LYS A 476 32.30 30.97 55.02
N GLU A 477 31.47 30.54 55.98
CA GLU A 477 31.74 29.35 56.82
C GLU A 477 31.81 28.05 55.99
N MET A 478 31.02 27.95 54.90
CA MET A 478 31.11 26.81 53.97
C MET A 478 32.40 26.82 53.13
N GLU A 479 33.03 27.98 52.94
CA GLU A 479 34.34 28.12 52.29
C GLU A 479 35.50 27.77 53.23
N GLU A 480 35.27 27.69 54.55
CA GLU A 480 36.30 27.31 55.52
C GLU A 480 36.71 25.84 55.34
N ASN A 481 38.02 25.59 55.34
CA ASN A 481 38.60 24.27 55.10
C ASN A 481 38.13 23.20 56.10
N GLU A 482 37.76 23.60 57.32
CA GLU A 482 37.23 22.69 58.35
C GLU A 482 35.84 22.15 57.98
N PHE A 483 34.99 22.99 57.39
CA PHE A 483 33.69 22.56 56.89
C PHE A 483 33.86 21.63 55.68
N GLN A 484 34.75 21.97 54.74
CA GLN A 484 35.06 21.13 53.58
C GLN A 484 35.61 19.75 53.99
N ALA A 485 36.53 19.69 54.94
CA ALA A 485 37.05 18.43 55.48
C ALA A 485 35.96 17.57 56.16
N SER A 486 35.05 18.21 56.93
CA SER A 486 33.92 17.51 57.56
C SER A 486 32.88 16.99 56.55
N MET A 487 32.75 17.66 55.41
CA MET A 487 31.94 17.23 54.27
C MET A 487 32.61 16.07 53.53
N GLU A 488 33.92 16.13 53.32
CA GLU A 488 34.71 15.06 52.70
C GLU A 488 34.66 13.76 53.51
N GLU A 489 34.68 13.84 54.83
CA GLU A 489 34.54 12.68 55.73
C GLU A 489 33.17 11.99 55.62
N LYS A 490 32.12 12.73 55.20
CA LYS A 490 30.74 12.23 55.10
C LYS A 490 30.32 11.80 53.68
N LEU A 491 31.22 11.86 52.70
CA LEU A 491 30.91 11.45 51.32
C LEU A 491 30.87 9.91 51.18
N PRO A 492 29.92 9.36 50.40
CA PRO A 492 29.90 7.93 50.09
C PRO A 492 31.17 7.49 49.35
N GLN A 493 31.72 6.32 49.70
CA GLN A 493 32.99 5.77 49.18
C GLN A 493 33.06 5.61 47.64
N GLN A 494 31.92 5.73 46.95
CA GLN A 494 31.82 5.61 45.49
C GLN A 494 32.15 6.92 44.76
N ASN A 495 32.09 8.07 45.44
CA ASN A 495 32.45 9.37 44.85
C ASN A 495 33.97 9.57 44.95
N THR A 496 34.71 9.12 43.94
CA THR A 496 36.15 9.38 43.86
C THR A 496 36.37 10.75 43.22
N ARG A 497 36.70 11.77 44.03
CA ARG A 497 37.04 13.11 43.53
C ARG A 497 38.47 13.09 42.98
N ILE A 498 38.63 13.45 41.70
CA ILE A 498 39.95 13.61 41.08
C ILE A 498 40.56 14.90 41.68
N GLN A 499 41.59 14.75 42.51
CA GLN A 499 42.41 15.86 42.99
C GLN A 499 43.14 16.45 41.78
N LEU A 500 42.72 17.62 41.32
CA LEU A 500 43.51 18.41 40.36
C LEU A 500 44.68 19.02 41.15
N PRO A 501 45.92 18.96 40.65
CA PRO A 501 47.05 19.56 41.34
C PRO A 501 46.76 21.03 41.62
N GLU A 502 46.68 21.40 42.90
CA GLU A 502 46.66 22.80 43.31
C GLU A 502 47.93 23.43 42.76
N ALA A 503 47.77 24.47 41.94
CA ALA A 503 48.89 25.25 41.45
C ALA A 503 49.57 25.88 42.66
N GLN A 504 50.63 25.23 43.14
CA GLN A 504 51.56 25.80 44.10
C GLN A 504 52.12 27.07 43.45
N ILE A 505 51.65 28.22 43.90
CA ILE A 505 52.32 29.49 43.66
C ILE A 505 53.61 29.42 44.50
N LEU A 506 54.64 28.81 43.90
CA LEU A 506 55.98 28.78 44.44
C LEU A 506 56.57 30.19 44.19
N ASP A 507 56.53 31.00 45.24
CA ASP A 507 57.28 32.24 45.33
C ASP A 507 58.76 31.89 45.50
N LEU A 508 59.49 31.76 44.39
CA LEU A 508 60.95 31.66 44.40
C LEU A 508 61.53 32.57 43.32
N PHE A 509 61.89 33.77 43.77
CA PHE A 509 63.07 34.44 43.28
C PHE A 509 64.31 33.61 43.63
N ASP A 510 65.19 33.53 42.64
CA ASP A 510 66.63 33.27 42.68
C ASP A 510 67.18 31.85 42.41
N ASP A 511 68.18 31.91 41.53
CA ASP A 511 69.21 30.95 41.16
C ASP A 511 68.92 29.86 40.10
N GLU A 512 69.37 30.20 38.89
CA GLU A 512 69.74 29.28 37.81
C GLU A 512 70.71 28.18 38.28
N LYS A 513 70.41 26.92 37.96
CA LYS A 513 71.10 26.14 36.93
C LYS A 513 70.61 24.69 36.87
N GLU A 514 70.21 24.32 35.66
CA GLU A 514 70.51 23.03 35.03
C GLU A 514 69.97 21.76 35.70
N ARG A 515 68.75 21.37 35.31
CA ARG A 515 68.33 19.96 35.36
C ARG A 515 67.40 19.61 34.21
N GLY A 516 68.00 18.97 33.19
CA GLY A 516 67.43 17.89 32.40
C GLY A 516 66.12 18.16 31.66
N GLU A 517 66.24 18.37 30.36
CA GLU A 517 65.22 18.04 29.35
C GLU A 517 64.59 16.67 29.64
N ASP A 518 63.28 16.66 29.89
CA ASP A 518 62.30 15.68 29.39
C ASP A 518 60.95 15.89 30.12
N GLU A 519 60.35 17.08 29.95
CA GLU A 519 58.89 17.19 30.06
C GLU A 519 58.33 17.36 28.66
N VAL A 520 57.62 16.32 28.23
CA VAL A 520 56.84 16.29 26.99
C VAL A 520 55.91 17.50 27.03
N ASP A 521 56.22 18.48 26.19
CA ASP A 521 55.44 19.71 26.03
C ASP A 521 54.07 19.32 25.45
N VAL A 522 53.11 19.01 26.33
CA VAL A 522 51.75 18.63 25.92
C VAL A 522 51.08 19.89 25.41
N ILE A 523 51.13 20.07 24.09
CA ILE A 523 50.49 21.16 23.38
C ILE A 523 49.00 21.16 23.75
N THR A 524 48.61 22.08 24.63
CA THR A 524 47.24 22.19 25.10
C THR A 524 46.34 22.60 23.93
N ARG A 525 45.10 22.12 23.89
CA ARG A 525 44.12 22.48 22.85
C ARG A 525 44.01 23.99 22.61
N ALA A 526 44.21 24.81 23.65
CA ALA A 526 44.22 26.26 23.57
C ALA A 526 45.42 26.82 22.79
N THR A 527 46.63 26.28 23.00
CA THR A 527 47.83 26.72 22.27
C THR A 527 47.75 26.30 20.80
N LEU A 528 47.26 25.09 20.51
CA LEU A 528 47.00 24.63 19.14
C LEU A 528 45.96 25.50 18.42
N LYS A 529 44.88 25.88 19.12
CA LYS A 529 43.86 26.81 18.59
C LYS A 529 44.46 28.18 18.31
N HIS A 530 45.23 28.73 19.26
CA HIS A 530 45.85 30.05 19.12
C HIS A 530 46.84 30.08 17.95
N GLN A 531 47.65 29.02 17.80
CA GLN A 531 48.59 28.88 16.69
C GLN A 531 47.87 28.73 15.35
N SER A 532 46.77 27.97 15.30
CA SER A 532 45.93 27.86 14.10
C SER A 532 45.26 29.18 13.71
N GLN A 533 44.79 29.95 14.70
CA GLN A 533 44.19 31.26 14.46
C GLN A 533 45.23 32.27 13.95
N LEU A 534 46.44 32.26 14.49
CA LEU A 534 47.57 33.06 13.99
C LEU A 534 47.92 32.73 12.53
N ILE A 535 47.89 31.45 12.15
CA ILE A 535 48.12 31.03 10.75
C ILE A 535 46.98 31.52 9.84
N ILE A 536 45.73 31.47 10.31
CA ILE A 536 44.57 31.99 9.57
C ILE A 536 44.66 33.51 9.44
N ASP A 537 44.96 34.23 10.51
CA ASP A 537 45.02 35.70 10.55
C ASP A 537 46.20 36.23 9.72
N THR A 538 47.33 35.52 9.70
CA THR A 538 48.47 35.87 8.83
C THR A 538 48.18 35.61 7.35
N LYS A 539 47.37 34.59 7.02
CA LYS A 539 46.98 34.30 5.62
C LYS A 539 45.75 35.07 5.13
N THR A 540 44.90 35.57 6.02
CA THR A 540 43.68 36.33 5.67
C THR A 540 43.88 37.84 5.63
N LYS A 541 45.03 38.36 6.07
CA LYS A 541 45.46 39.74 5.79
C LYS A 541 45.77 39.92 4.29
N ARG A 542 44.73 40.02 3.46
CA ARG A 542 44.81 40.57 2.10
C ARG A 542 45.32 42.01 2.20
N ARG A 543 46.49 42.27 1.60
CA ARG A 543 47.03 43.61 1.32
C ARG A 543 45.92 44.52 0.77
N THR A 544 45.45 45.47 1.57
CA THR A 544 44.61 46.55 1.10
C THR A 544 45.43 47.44 0.16
N ARG A 545 45.04 47.42 -1.10
CA ARG A 545 45.61 48.20 -2.20
C ARG A 545 45.41 49.70 -1.90
N VAL A 546 46.51 50.44 -1.79
CA VAL A 546 46.53 51.91 -1.68
C VAL A 546 45.70 52.51 -2.83
N LYS A 547 44.58 53.16 -2.52
CA LYS A 547 43.82 54.00 -3.46
C LYS A 547 44.44 55.40 -3.43
N LYS A 548 45.03 55.82 -4.55
CA LYS A 548 45.41 57.21 -4.82
C LYS A 548 44.16 58.10 -4.72
N SER A 549 44.20 59.13 -3.88
CA SER A 549 43.27 60.26 -3.98
C SER A 549 43.59 61.02 -5.27
N LYS A 550 42.55 61.29 -6.06
CA LYS A 550 42.57 62.34 -7.07
C LYS A 550 41.94 63.57 -6.44
N ASP A 551 42.73 64.63 -6.35
CA ASP A 551 42.27 65.98 -6.06
C ASP A 551 41.26 66.43 -7.12
N LYS A 552 40.21 67.10 -6.66
CA LYS A 552 39.42 68.03 -7.46
C LYS A 552 39.99 69.43 -7.26
N ILE A 553 40.20 70.12 -8.38
CA ILE A 553 39.68 71.49 -8.53
C ILE A 553 38.20 71.36 -8.84
#